data_AF-A0AAW8I6B3-F1
#
_entry.id   AF-A0AAW8I6B3-F1
#
_cell.length_a   1.000
_cell.length_b   1.000
_cell.length_c   1.000
_cell.angle_alpha   90.00
_cell.angle_beta   90.00
_cell.angle_gamma   90.00
#
_symmetry.space_group_name_H-M   'P 1'
#
loop_
_entity.id
_entity.type
_entity.pdbx_description
1 polymer ?
#
loop_
_entity_poly.entity_id
_entity_poly.type
_entity_poly.pdbx_seq_one_letter_code
_entity_poly.pdbx_strand_id
1 'polypeptide(L)'
;MAGDQELELRFDVPLYTLAEASRYLVVPRATLATWADGYERRPANAPAVQGQPIITALPHPTGSHARLPFVGIAEAYVLNAFRRAGVPMQRIRPSLDWLIKNVGPHALASQDLCTDGAEVLWRFAERSGEGSPDDLVVRGLIVPRSGQYVFKEIVEHYLQQISFADDNLASMIRLPQYGDANVVLDPRRGYGQPVFDGSGVRVADVLGPLRAGATFQAVADDYGVTPDQLRDALDAIAA
;
A
#
# COMPACT_ATOMS: atom_id res chain seq x y z
N MET A 1 -24.91 -3.88 10.45
CA MET A 1 -25.26 -2.61 9.76
C MET A 1 -24.02 -1.75 9.54
N ALA A 2 -23.45 -1.06 10.55
CA ALA A 2 -22.22 -0.27 10.34
C ALA A 2 -20.97 -1.13 10.07
N GLY A 3 -20.79 -2.25 10.78
CA GLY A 3 -19.67 -3.17 10.57
C GLY A 3 -19.68 -3.87 9.21
N ASP A 4 -20.86 -4.25 8.70
CA ASP A 4 -20.98 -4.92 7.40
C ASP A 4 -20.59 -3.98 6.23
N GLN A 5 -20.97 -2.70 6.33
CA GLN A 5 -20.62 -1.70 5.32
C GLN A 5 -19.11 -1.38 5.32
N GLU A 6 -18.45 -1.39 6.48
CA GLU A 6 -17.00 -1.20 6.56
C GLU A 6 -16.24 -2.37 5.92
N LEU A 7 -16.69 -3.61 6.15
CA LEU A 7 -16.11 -4.79 5.50
C LEU A 7 -16.31 -4.72 3.98
N GLU A 8 -17.52 -4.41 3.52
CA GLU A 8 -17.82 -4.30 2.09
C GLU A 8 -16.90 -3.26 1.41
N LEU A 9 -16.74 -2.08 2.00
CA LEU A 9 -15.84 -1.04 1.48
C LEU A 9 -14.37 -1.47 1.46
N ARG A 10 -13.95 -2.30 2.42
CA ARG A 10 -12.55 -2.71 2.54
C ARG A 10 -12.17 -3.83 1.58
N PHE A 11 -13.08 -4.75 1.29
CA PHE A 11 -12.77 -6.00 0.57
C PHE A 11 -13.50 -6.13 -0.77
N ASP A 12 -14.74 -5.65 -0.87
CA ASP A 12 -15.66 -6.02 -1.96
C ASP A 12 -15.97 -4.88 -2.93
N VAL A 13 -15.74 -3.62 -2.53
CA VAL A 13 -15.95 -2.45 -3.40
C VAL A 13 -14.65 -2.07 -4.11
N PRO A 14 -14.63 -2.02 -5.45
CA PRO A 14 -13.47 -1.52 -6.18
C PRO A 14 -13.40 0.01 -6.08
N LEU A 15 -12.70 0.50 -5.06
CA LEU A 15 -12.55 1.93 -4.76
C LEU A 15 -11.54 2.63 -5.66
N TYR A 16 -10.50 1.93 -6.12
CA TYR A 16 -9.38 2.54 -6.83
C TYR A 16 -9.14 1.94 -8.21
N THR A 17 -8.88 2.83 -9.16
CA THR A 17 -8.21 2.47 -10.41
C THR A 17 -6.70 2.27 -10.17
N LEU A 18 -6.04 1.51 -11.04
CA LEU A 18 -4.57 1.40 -11.01
C LEU A 18 -3.88 2.75 -11.26
N ALA A 19 -4.55 3.70 -11.93
CA ALA A 19 -4.02 5.04 -12.15
C ALA A 19 -4.03 5.89 -10.88
N GLU A 20 -5.10 5.80 -10.08
CA GLU A 20 -5.20 6.45 -8.78
C GLU A 20 -4.21 5.86 -7.80
N ALA A 21 -4.19 4.53 -7.65
CA ALA A 21 -3.22 3.85 -6.80
C ALA A 21 -1.76 4.17 -7.19
N SER A 22 -1.49 4.32 -8.49
CA SER A 22 -0.16 4.73 -8.98
C SER A 22 0.26 6.08 -8.44
N ARG A 23 -0.65 7.07 -8.44
CA ARG A 23 -0.40 8.41 -7.88
C ARG A 23 -0.31 8.39 -6.36
N TYR A 24 -1.25 7.71 -5.69
CA TYR A 24 -1.34 7.73 -4.23
C TYR A 24 -0.18 6.99 -3.56
N LEU A 25 0.32 5.91 -4.17
CA LEU A 25 1.40 5.10 -3.61
C LEU A 25 2.78 5.44 -4.20
N VAL A 26 2.84 6.33 -5.20
CA VAL A 26 4.05 6.64 -5.96
C VAL A 26 4.71 5.36 -6.50
N VAL A 27 3.89 4.54 -7.16
CA VAL A 27 4.29 3.28 -7.80
C VAL A 27 3.93 3.34 -9.27
N PRO A 28 4.81 2.97 -10.21
CA PRO A 28 4.48 2.96 -11.63
C PRO A 28 3.24 2.09 -11.91
N ARG A 29 2.29 2.60 -12.69
CA ARG A 29 1.06 1.87 -13.05
C ARG A 29 1.33 0.47 -13.62
N ALA A 30 2.37 0.31 -14.44
CA ALA A 30 2.75 -0.98 -15.02
C ALA A 30 3.17 -2.00 -13.94
N THR A 31 3.83 -1.53 -12.88
CA THR A 31 4.20 -2.36 -11.72
C THR A 31 2.95 -2.79 -10.96
N LEU A 32 2.01 -1.87 -10.68
CA LEU A 32 0.74 -2.20 -10.04
C LEU A 32 -0.10 -3.18 -10.87
N ALA A 33 -0.14 -3.00 -12.20
CA ALA A 33 -0.79 -3.96 -13.10
C ALA A 33 -0.14 -5.35 -12.99
N THR A 34 1.20 -5.42 -12.96
CA THR A 34 1.93 -6.68 -12.77
C THR A 34 1.60 -7.35 -11.43
N TRP A 35 1.37 -6.57 -10.38
CA TRP A 35 0.98 -7.09 -9.07
C TRP A 35 -0.47 -7.55 -9.03
N ALA A 36 -1.39 -6.82 -9.66
CA ALA A 36 -2.82 -7.11 -9.68
C ALA A 36 -3.21 -8.23 -10.65
N ASP A 37 -2.55 -8.31 -11.80
CA ASP A 37 -2.88 -9.24 -12.89
C ASP A 37 -1.90 -10.42 -12.98
N GLY A 38 -0.76 -10.33 -12.31
CA GLY A 38 0.37 -11.18 -12.61
C GLY A 38 1.02 -10.81 -13.95
N TYR A 39 1.81 -11.73 -14.50
CA TYR A 39 2.44 -11.56 -15.81
C TYR A 39 2.85 -12.90 -16.42
N GLU A 40 3.01 -12.89 -17.74
CA GLU A 40 3.76 -13.90 -18.48
C GLU A 40 4.78 -13.20 -19.38
N ARG A 41 6.05 -13.60 -19.31
CA ARG A 41 7.14 -13.10 -20.14
C ARG A 41 7.77 -14.25 -20.90
N ARG A 42 7.98 -14.09 -22.21
CA ARG A 42 8.60 -15.09 -23.08
C ARG A 42 9.92 -14.56 -23.65
N PRO A 43 11.04 -14.70 -22.92
CA PRO A 43 12.35 -14.33 -23.43
C PRO A 43 12.76 -15.23 -24.61
N ALA A 44 13.50 -14.68 -25.58
CA ALA A 44 13.82 -15.38 -26.83
C ALA A 44 14.62 -16.68 -26.65
N ASN A 45 15.44 -16.77 -25.59
CA ASN A 45 16.35 -17.89 -25.33
C ASN A 45 16.16 -18.51 -23.95
N ALA A 46 14.97 -18.39 -23.36
CA ALA A 46 14.66 -19.02 -22.08
C ALA A 46 13.17 -19.39 -21.97
N PRO A 47 12.81 -20.31 -21.06
CA PRO A 47 11.41 -20.67 -20.82
C PRO A 47 10.55 -19.44 -20.45
N ALA A 48 9.25 -19.54 -20.70
CA ALA A 48 8.29 -18.54 -20.26
C ALA A 48 8.36 -18.38 -18.73
N VAL A 49 8.43 -17.14 -18.26
CA VAL A 49 8.39 -16.79 -16.84
C VAL A 49 7.02 -16.25 -16.53
N GLN A 50 6.28 -16.94 -15.68
CA GLN A 50 4.97 -16.52 -15.20
C GLN A 50 5.04 -16.09 -13.74
N GLY A 51 4.22 -15.12 -13.36
CA GLY A 51 4.00 -14.73 -11.98
C GLY A 51 2.52 -14.48 -11.76
N GLN A 52 1.96 -15.05 -10.69
CA GLN A 52 0.56 -14.86 -10.31
C GLN A 52 0.30 -13.44 -9.76
N PRO A 53 -0.94 -12.99 -9.62
CA PRO A 53 -1.24 -11.81 -8.80
C PRO A 53 -0.67 -11.94 -7.38
N ILE A 54 -0.23 -10.82 -6.79
CA ILE A 54 0.30 -10.74 -5.41
C ILE A 54 -0.36 -9.64 -4.58
N ILE A 55 -1.36 -8.98 -5.14
CA ILE A 55 -2.28 -8.10 -4.42
C ILE A 55 -3.71 -8.45 -4.83
N THR A 56 -4.65 -8.08 -3.98
CA THR A 56 -6.07 -8.25 -4.16
C THR A 56 -6.58 -7.25 -5.18
N ALA A 57 -7.16 -7.76 -6.26
CA ALA A 57 -7.85 -6.99 -7.27
C ALA A 57 -9.13 -7.71 -7.66
N LEU A 58 -10.22 -6.97 -7.72
CA LEU A 58 -11.52 -7.47 -8.14
C LEU A 58 -11.61 -7.52 -9.67
N PRO A 59 -12.46 -8.41 -10.22
CA PRO A 59 -12.81 -8.39 -11.64
C PRO A 59 -13.35 -7.01 -12.04
N HIS A 60 -13.09 -6.58 -13.29
CA HIS A 60 -13.64 -5.32 -13.80
C HIS A 60 -15.17 -5.34 -13.77
N PRO A 61 -15.84 -4.45 -13.02
CA PRO A 61 -17.26 -4.21 -13.21
C PRO A 61 -17.45 -3.60 -14.60
N THR A 62 -18.51 -4.00 -15.32
CA THR A 62 -18.80 -3.44 -16.64
C THR A 62 -18.96 -1.92 -16.54
N GLY A 63 -18.15 -1.15 -17.27
CA GLY A 63 -18.21 0.32 -17.27
C GLY A 63 -17.38 1.04 -16.19
N SER A 64 -16.65 0.32 -15.33
CA SER A 64 -15.70 0.91 -14.38
C SER A 64 -14.27 0.42 -14.63
N HIS A 65 -13.29 1.32 -14.49
CA HIS A 65 -11.87 0.97 -14.50
C HIS A 65 -11.32 0.71 -13.09
N ALA A 66 -12.13 0.95 -12.05
CA ALA A 66 -11.75 0.69 -10.68
C ALA A 66 -11.79 -0.82 -10.43
N ARG A 67 -10.77 -1.31 -9.71
CA ARG A 67 -10.61 -2.74 -9.45
C ARG A 67 -9.86 -3.08 -8.17
N LEU A 68 -9.22 -2.12 -7.53
CA LEU A 68 -8.58 -2.36 -6.24
C LEU A 68 -9.57 -1.99 -5.13
N PRO A 69 -9.95 -2.94 -4.26
CA PRO A 69 -10.57 -2.61 -2.99
C PRO A 69 -9.53 -2.00 -2.05
N PHE A 70 -9.96 -1.51 -0.88
CA PHE A 70 -9.03 -0.90 0.08
C PHE A 70 -7.92 -1.86 0.53
N VAL A 71 -8.26 -3.13 0.78
CA VAL A 71 -7.25 -4.13 1.14
C VAL A 71 -6.20 -4.28 0.03
N GLY A 72 -6.61 -4.21 -1.24
CA GLY A 72 -5.70 -4.30 -2.37
C GLY A 72 -4.72 -3.12 -2.46
N ILE A 73 -5.16 -1.90 -2.14
CA ILE A 73 -4.26 -0.74 -2.07
C ILE A 73 -3.34 -0.81 -0.84
N ALA A 74 -3.81 -1.37 0.28
CA ALA A 74 -2.99 -1.62 1.47
C ALA A 74 -1.88 -2.65 1.22
N GLU A 75 -2.19 -3.77 0.57
CA GLU A 75 -1.20 -4.77 0.18
C GLU A 75 -0.17 -4.17 -0.80
N ALA A 76 -0.63 -3.36 -1.77
CA ALA A 76 0.25 -2.67 -2.71
C ALA A 76 1.15 -1.63 -2.01
N TYR A 77 0.65 -0.96 -0.97
CA TYR A 77 1.43 -0.03 -0.15
C TYR A 77 2.59 -0.77 0.56
N VAL A 78 2.32 -1.94 1.16
CA VAL A 78 3.34 -2.77 1.81
C VAL A 78 4.33 -3.37 0.80
N LEU A 79 3.86 -3.87 -0.36
CA LEU A 79 4.77 -4.33 -1.41
C LEU A 79 5.69 -3.21 -1.92
N ASN A 80 5.21 -1.96 -1.96
CA ASN A 80 6.05 -0.84 -2.29
C ASN A 80 7.16 -0.62 -1.25
N ALA A 81 6.87 -0.83 0.04
CA ALA A 81 7.87 -0.79 1.11
C ALA A 81 8.96 -1.86 0.88
N PHE A 82 8.56 -3.10 0.59
CA PHE A 82 9.49 -4.19 0.27
C PHE A 82 10.34 -3.90 -0.97
N ARG A 83 9.72 -3.35 -2.02
CA ARG A 83 10.42 -2.92 -3.24
C ARG A 83 11.43 -1.81 -2.94
N ARG A 84 11.08 -0.84 -2.11
CA ARG A 84 11.97 0.26 -1.71
C ARG A 84 13.10 -0.22 -0.79
N ALA A 85 12.90 -1.29 -0.04
CA ALA A 85 13.94 -1.99 0.71
C ALA A 85 14.95 -2.75 -0.20
N GLY A 86 14.76 -2.71 -1.52
CA GLY A 86 15.67 -3.31 -2.50
C GLY A 86 15.35 -4.76 -2.87
N VAL A 87 14.19 -5.29 -2.45
CA VAL A 87 13.83 -6.67 -2.76
C VAL A 87 13.37 -6.82 -4.21
N PRO A 88 13.93 -7.76 -4.99
CA PRO A 88 13.43 -8.07 -6.32
C PRO A 88 12.02 -8.67 -6.27
N MET A 89 11.03 -7.99 -6.85
CA MET A 89 9.62 -8.41 -6.85
C MET A 89 9.38 -9.79 -7.49
N GLN A 90 10.27 -10.26 -8.37
CA GLN A 90 10.16 -11.61 -8.92
C GLN A 90 10.52 -12.69 -7.90
N ARG A 91 11.44 -12.39 -6.99
CA ARG A 91 11.96 -13.35 -6.02
C ARG A 91 11.24 -13.32 -4.68
N ILE A 92 10.45 -12.29 -4.40
CA ILE A 92 9.67 -12.19 -3.16
C ILE A 92 8.49 -13.16 -3.12
N ARG A 93 8.04 -13.68 -4.27
CA ARG A 93 6.80 -14.47 -4.39
C ARG A 93 6.77 -15.70 -3.47
N PRO A 94 7.80 -16.55 -3.40
CA PRO A 94 7.83 -17.67 -2.46
C PRO A 94 7.70 -17.21 -0.99
N SER A 95 8.35 -16.10 -0.65
CA SER A 95 8.24 -15.50 0.68
C SER A 95 6.83 -14.96 0.97
N LEU A 96 6.16 -14.39 -0.04
CA LEU A 96 4.76 -13.94 0.09
C LEU A 96 3.80 -15.13 0.23
N ASP A 97 3.98 -16.18 -0.56
CA ASP A 97 3.16 -17.40 -0.47
C ASP A 97 3.34 -18.05 0.91
N TRP A 98 4.58 -18.08 1.41
CA TRP A 98 4.88 -18.53 2.76
C TRP A 98 4.20 -17.65 3.82
N LEU A 99 4.28 -16.33 3.68
CA LEU A 99 3.66 -15.37 4.58
C LEU A 99 2.13 -15.58 4.59
N ILE A 100 1.48 -15.63 3.43
CA ILE A 100 0.03 -15.86 3.31
C ILE A 100 -0.38 -17.19 3.95
N LYS A 101 0.42 -18.25 3.76
CA LYS A 101 0.13 -19.56 4.35
C LYS A 101 0.20 -19.58 5.88
N ASN A 102 1.07 -18.77 6.49
CA ASN A 102 1.31 -18.79 7.93
C ASN A 102 0.61 -17.65 8.69
N VAL A 103 0.34 -16.53 8.04
CA VAL A 103 -0.36 -15.36 8.62
C VAL A 103 -1.84 -15.37 8.24
N GLY A 104 -2.18 -15.73 7.00
CA GLY A 104 -3.56 -15.81 6.51
C GLY A 104 -3.81 -15.00 5.23
N PRO A 105 -5.08 -14.95 4.76
CA PRO A 105 -5.45 -14.10 3.65
C PRO A 105 -5.14 -12.64 3.98
N HIS A 106 -4.80 -11.86 2.96
CA HIS A 106 -4.42 -10.45 3.14
C HIS A 106 -3.30 -10.20 4.14
N ALA A 107 -2.37 -11.17 4.28
CA ALA A 107 -1.24 -11.04 5.20
C ALA A 107 -0.46 -9.73 5.03
N LEU A 108 -0.37 -9.20 3.81
CA LEU A 108 0.30 -7.92 3.53
C LEU A 108 -0.44 -6.69 4.06
N ALA A 109 -1.72 -6.81 4.40
CA ALA A 109 -2.55 -5.77 5.00
C ALA A 109 -2.95 -6.11 6.45
N SER A 110 -2.39 -7.16 7.04
CA SER A 110 -2.68 -7.58 8.42
C SER A 110 -1.70 -6.96 9.43
N GLN A 111 -2.18 -6.68 10.63
CA GLN A 111 -1.37 -6.26 11.78
C GLN A 111 -0.38 -7.35 12.18
N ASP A 112 -0.71 -8.62 11.93
CA ASP A 112 0.16 -9.76 12.21
C ASP A 112 1.46 -9.70 11.38
N LEU A 113 1.44 -9.01 10.23
CA LEU A 113 2.68 -8.70 9.52
C LEU A 113 3.59 -7.83 10.37
N CYS A 114 3.04 -6.80 11.02
CA CYS A 114 3.80 -5.85 11.82
C CYS A 114 4.40 -6.50 13.07
N THR A 115 3.71 -7.49 13.67
CA THR A 115 4.12 -8.14 14.91
C THR A 115 5.01 -9.36 14.66
N ASP A 116 4.61 -10.23 13.73
CA ASP A 116 5.20 -11.57 13.57
C ASP A 116 5.79 -11.80 12.16
N GLY A 117 5.51 -10.92 11.20
CA GLY A 117 5.90 -11.08 9.80
C GLY A 117 7.40 -11.25 9.59
N ALA A 118 8.23 -10.52 10.32
CA ALA A 118 9.68 -10.62 10.21
C ALA A 118 10.20 -12.01 10.65
N GLU A 119 9.65 -12.54 11.74
CA GLU A 119 9.97 -13.86 12.27
C GLU A 119 9.45 -14.98 11.34
N VAL A 120 8.24 -14.83 10.78
CA VAL A 120 7.68 -15.76 9.78
C VAL A 120 8.58 -15.83 8.53
N LEU A 121 9.07 -14.69 8.05
CA LEU A 121 9.98 -14.62 6.91
C LEU A 121 11.36 -15.20 7.25
N TRP A 122 11.87 -14.98 8.46
CA TRP A 122 13.11 -15.60 8.90
C TRP A 122 13.03 -17.13 8.87
N ARG A 123 11.96 -17.72 9.40
CA ARG A 123 11.75 -19.19 9.38
C ARG A 123 11.67 -19.74 7.95
N PHE A 124 11.18 -18.94 6.99
CA PHE A 124 11.23 -19.31 5.58
C PHE A 124 12.68 -19.37 5.07
N ALA A 125 13.48 -18.35 5.34
CA ALA A 125 14.89 -18.29 4.95
C ALA A 125 15.71 -19.45 5.52
N GLU A 126 15.55 -19.76 6.82
CA GLU A 126 16.24 -20.89 7.45
C GLU A 126 15.93 -22.22 6.76
N ARG A 127 14.66 -22.45 6.42
CA ARG A 127 14.22 -23.69 5.75
C ARG A 127 14.76 -23.81 4.33
N SER A 128 14.90 -22.69 3.62
CA SER A 128 15.47 -22.68 2.26
C SER A 128 16.99 -22.90 2.26
N GLY A 129 17.63 -22.79 3.43
CA GLY A 129 19.07 -22.97 3.60
C GLY A 129 19.86 -21.68 3.43
N GLU A 130 20.95 -21.55 4.18
CA GLU A 130 21.82 -20.38 4.17
C GLU A 130 22.44 -20.16 2.77
N GLY A 131 22.40 -18.92 2.30
CA GLY A 131 22.92 -18.55 0.97
C GLY A 131 22.00 -18.91 -0.19
N SER A 132 20.83 -19.49 0.06
CA SER A 132 19.81 -19.70 -0.97
C SER A 132 19.28 -18.36 -1.52
N PRO A 133 18.73 -18.33 -2.75
CA PRO A 133 18.10 -17.12 -3.28
C PRO A 133 17.02 -16.53 -2.37
N ASP A 134 16.29 -17.39 -1.65
CA ASP A 134 15.24 -17.04 -0.71
C ASP A 134 15.80 -16.39 0.57
N ASP A 135 16.89 -16.94 1.12
CA ASP A 135 17.61 -16.36 2.25
C ASP A 135 18.08 -14.93 1.94
N LEU A 136 18.67 -14.73 0.76
CA LEU A 136 19.14 -13.40 0.33
C LEU A 136 18.00 -12.39 0.17
N VAL A 137 16.83 -12.83 -0.29
CA VAL A 137 15.62 -11.99 -0.42
C VAL A 137 15.12 -11.56 0.95
N VAL A 138 15.00 -12.51 1.89
CA VAL A 138 14.51 -12.26 3.24
C VAL A 138 15.47 -11.36 4.02
N ARG A 139 16.78 -11.59 3.94
CA ARG A 139 17.81 -10.67 4.51
C ARG A 139 17.75 -9.27 3.90
N GLY A 140 17.11 -9.13 2.73
CA GLY A 140 16.73 -7.85 2.14
C GLY A 140 15.68 -7.08 2.95
N LEU A 141 14.83 -7.77 3.70
CA LEU A 141 13.69 -7.22 4.45
C LEU A 141 13.90 -7.13 5.95
N ILE A 142 14.64 -8.08 6.53
CA ILE A 142 14.73 -8.23 7.99
C ILE A 142 16.17 -8.14 8.50
N VAL A 143 16.32 -7.78 9.76
CA VAL A 143 17.59 -7.71 10.49
C VAL A 143 17.43 -8.25 11.91
N PRO A 144 18.47 -8.87 12.49
CA PRO A 144 18.42 -9.27 13.90
C PRO A 144 18.52 -8.04 14.82
N ARG A 145 17.65 -7.97 15.83
CA ARG A 145 17.62 -6.93 16.87
C ARG A 145 17.23 -7.54 18.21
N SER A 146 18.10 -7.44 19.21
CA SER A 146 17.83 -7.91 20.58
C SER A 146 17.34 -9.37 20.69
N GLY A 147 17.84 -10.27 19.84
CA GLY A 147 17.48 -11.69 19.84
C GLY A 147 16.22 -12.05 19.07
N GLN A 148 15.59 -11.10 18.37
CA GLN A 148 14.46 -11.32 17.46
C GLN A 148 14.77 -10.73 16.09
N TYR A 149 14.06 -11.18 15.05
CA TYR A 149 14.13 -10.53 13.74
C TYR A 149 13.06 -9.46 13.63
N VAL A 150 13.46 -8.30 13.11
CA VAL A 150 12.59 -7.17 12.84
C VAL A 150 12.73 -6.77 11.38
N PHE A 151 11.75 -6.04 10.85
CA PHE A 151 11.87 -5.45 9.53
C PHE A 151 12.94 -4.36 9.52
N LYS A 152 13.53 -4.10 8.36
CA LYS A 152 14.41 -2.94 8.18
C LYS A 152 13.61 -1.65 8.36
N GLU A 153 14.30 -0.60 8.81
CA GLU A 153 13.72 0.71 9.14
C GLU A 153 12.79 1.25 8.05
N ILE A 154 13.14 1.09 6.77
CA ILE A 154 12.29 1.54 5.65
C ILE A 154 10.94 0.81 5.58
N VAL A 155 10.91 -0.49 5.90
CA VAL A 155 9.68 -1.28 5.93
C VAL A 155 8.91 -0.97 7.20
N GLU A 156 9.59 -0.91 8.35
CA GLU A 156 8.97 -0.52 9.63
C GLU A 156 8.28 0.84 9.52
N HIS A 157 8.92 1.83 8.89
CA HIS A 157 8.36 3.16 8.70
C HIS A 157 7.03 3.13 7.93
N TYR A 158 6.94 2.32 6.87
CA TYR A 158 5.70 2.13 6.11
C TYR A 158 4.63 1.43 6.96
N LEU A 159 4.99 0.34 7.65
CA LEU A 159 4.04 -0.41 8.48
C LEU A 159 3.44 0.46 9.60
N GLN A 160 4.23 1.40 10.15
CA GLN A 160 3.77 2.38 11.15
C GLN A 160 2.75 3.40 10.61
N GLN A 161 2.61 3.53 9.28
CA GLN A 161 1.61 4.43 8.69
C GLN A 161 0.23 3.78 8.56
N ILE A 162 0.10 2.48 8.83
CA ILE A 162 -1.14 1.73 8.69
C ILE A 162 -1.84 1.69 10.05
N SER A 163 -3.12 2.08 10.06
CA SER A 163 -4.02 1.80 11.17
C SER A 163 -4.84 0.55 10.86
N PHE A 164 -5.15 -0.21 11.89
CA PHE A 164 -5.87 -1.48 11.79
C PHE A 164 -7.23 -1.38 12.47
N ALA A 165 -8.22 -2.11 11.97
CA ALA A 165 -9.52 -2.26 12.66
C ALA A 165 -9.46 -3.38 13.70
N ASP A 166 -10.59 -3.65 14.37
CA ASP A 166 -10.72 -4.71 15.39
C ASP A 166 -10.49 -6.13 14.81
N ASP A 167 -10.54 -6.28 13.48
CA ASP A 167 -10.26 -7.51 12.75
C ASP A 167 -8.78 -7.70 12.39
N ASN A 168 -7.90 -6.85 12.94
CA ASN A 168 -6.46 -6.80 12.67
C ASN A 168 -6.09 -6.53 11.20
N LEU A 169 -7.02 -6.13 10.34
CA LEU A 169 -6.72 -5.78 8.95
C LEU A 169 -6.67 -4.26 8.79
N ALA A 170 -5.97 -3.78 7.76
CA ALA A 170 -5.80 -2.36 7.50
C ALA A 170 -7.14 -1.65 7.34
N SER A 171 -7.31 -0.51 8.02
CA SER A 171 -8.50 0.35 7.96
C SER A 171 -8.19 1.76 7.46
N MET A 172 -6.95 2.22 7.60
CA MET A 172 -6.50 3.53 7.14
C MET A 172 -5.00 3.50 6.85
N ILE A 173 -4.55 4.26 5.86
CA ILE A 173 -3.13 4.40 5.50
C ILE A 173 -2.77 5.88 5.46
N ARG A 174 -1.82 6.31 6.28
CA ARG A 174 -1.20 7.63 6.16
C ARG A 174 -0.22 7.65 5.00
N LEU A 175 -0.30 8.68 4.16
CA LEU A 175 0.56 8.85 2.99
C LEU A 175 1.77 9.72 3.37
N PRO A 176 2.96 9.13 3.62
CA PRO A 176 4.08 9.85 4.22
C PRO A 176 4.64 10.96 3.32
N GLN A 177 4.42 10.89 2.00
CA GLN A 177 4.85 11.92 1.06
C GLN A 177 4.14 13.27 1.28
N TYR A 178 3.02 13.29 1.99
CA TYR A 178 2.28 14.50 2.32
C TYR A 178 2.77 15.19 3.60
N GLY A 179 3.83 14.68 4.25
CA GLY A 179 4.47 15.37 5.38
C GLY A 179 3.48 15.77 6.48
N ASP A 180 3.49 17.04 6.86
CA ASP A 180 2.67 17.57 7.94
C ASP A 180 1.22 17.88 7.50
N ALA A 181 0.92 17.79 6.20
CA ALA A 181 -0.46 17.80 5.71
C ALA A 181 -1.31 16.65 6.28
N ASN A 182 -0.66 15.58 6.76
CA ASN A 182 -1.29 14.41 7.35
C ASN A 182 -2.45 13.87 6.50
N VAL A 183 -2.14 13.53 5.26
CA VAL A 183 -3.11 12.98 4.31
C VAL A 183 -3.20 11.47 4.46
N VAL A 184 -4.43 10.95 4.44
CA VAL A 184 -4.72 9.53 4.63
C VAL A 184 -5.62 8.98 3.52
N LEU A 185 -5.52 7.67 3.29
CA LEU A 185 -6.51 6.87 2.59
C LEU A 185 -7.38 6.19 3.65
N ASP A 186 -8.69 6.45 3.61
CA ASP A 186 -9.68 5.84 4.49
C ASP A 186 -10.90 5.46 3.63
N PRO A 187 -11.28 4.17 3.54
CA PRO A 187 -12.37 3.74 2.67
C PRO A 187 -13.73 4.32 3.06
N ARG A 188 -13.88 4.80 4.31
CA ARG A 188 -15.12 5.40 4.83
C ARG A 188 -15.20 6.91 4.58
N ARG A 189 -14.09 7.56 4.18
CA ARG A 189 -14.01 9.01 3.93
C ARG A 189 -13.60 9.28 2.49
N GLY A 190 -14.17 10.32 1.88
CA GLY A 190 -13.76 10.74 0.53
C GLY A 190 -13.85 9.65 -0.56
N TYR A 191 -14.64 8.59 -0.34
CA TYR A 191 -14.68 7.39 -1.18
C TYR A 191 -13.31 6.72 -1.35
N GLY A 192 -12.51 6.69 -0.29
CA GLY A 192 -11.16 6.14 -0.31
C GLY A 192 -10.09 7.09 -0.86
N GLN A 193 -10.46 8.21 -1.48
CA GLN A 193 -9.49 9.17 -2.03
C GLN A 193 -8.67 9.83 -0.91
N PRO A 194 -7.47 10.37 -1.22
CA PRO A 194 -6.67 11.11 -0.25
C PRO A 194 -7.46 12.25 0.39
N VAL A 195 -7.56 12.22 1.71
CA VAL A 195 -8.19 13.26 2.53
C VAL A 195 -7.20 13.80 3.56
N PHE A 196 -7.33 15.08 3.92
CA PHE A 196 -6.67 15.61 5.10
C PHE A 196 -7.31 14.95 6.33
N ASP A 197 -6.52 14.28 7.18
CA ASP A 197 -7.08 13.45 8.25
C ASP A 197 -7.95 14.23 9.25
N GLY A 198 -7.52 15.46 9.59
CA GLY A 198 -8.23 16.30 10.56
C GLY A 198 -9.58 16.84 10.05
N SER A 199 -9.68 17.21 8.77
CA SER A 199 -10.90 17.83 8.22
C SER A 199 -11.77 16.86 7.42
N GLY A 200 -11.20 15.74 6.94
CA GLY A 200 -11.87 14.82 6.02
C GLY A 200 -12.06 15.36 4.60
N VAL A 201 -11.59 16.58 4.32
CA VAL A 201 -11.67 17.19 2.99
C VAL A 201 -10.74 16.45 2.04
N ARG A 202 -11.23 16.15 0.81
CA ARG A 202 -10.39 15.52 -0.20
C ARG A 202 -9.34 16.50 -0.68
N VAL A 203 -8.12 16.00 -0.83
CA VAL A 203 -7.02 16.78 -1.43
C VAL A 203 -7.41 17.30 -2.80
N ALA A 204 -8.23 16.57 -3.57
CA ALA A 204 -8.71 17.02 -4.87
C ALA A 204 -9.62 18.27 -4.81
N ASP A 205 -10.39 18.45 -3.73
CA ASP A 205 -11.38 19.53 -3.61
C ASP A 205 -10.70 20.89 -3.43
N VAL A 206 -9.54 20.93 -2.75
CA VAL A 206 -8.78 22.18 -2.55
C VAL A 206 -8.00 22.61 -3.81
N LEU A 207 -7.73 21.70 -4.75
CA LEU A 207 -6.96 22.02 -5.96
C LEU A 207 -7.74 22.92 -6.93
N GLY A 208 -9.07 22.77 -7.01
CA GLY A 208 -9.91 23.54 -7.93
C GLY A 208 -9.82 25.05 -7.66
N PRO A 209 -10.15 25.51 -6.44
CA PRO A 209 -10.02 26.92 -6.04
C PRO A 209 -8.60 27.47 -6.21
N LEU A 210 -7.57 26.72 -5.81
CA LEU A 210 -6.17 27.14 -5.97
C LEU A 210 -5.80 27.34 -7.45
N ARG A 211 -6.23 26.44 -8.34
CA ARG A 211 -6.05 26.59 -9.79
C ARG A 211 -6.82 27.76 -10.38
N ALA A 212 -7.93 28.14 -9.76
CA ALA A 212 -8.71 29.32 -10.12
C ALA A 212 -8.11 30.64 -9.59
N GLY A 213 -6.98 30.57 -8.87
CA GLY A 213 -6.25 31.74 -8.37
C GLY A 213 -6.65 32.17 -6.95
N ALA A 214 -7.39 31.35 -6.21
CA ALA A 214 -7.64 31.62 -4.79
C ALA A 214 -6.34 31.58 -3.98
N THR A 215 -6.25 32.39 -2.93
CA THR A 215 -5.10 32.37 -2.01
C THR A 215 -5.16 31.16 -1.09
N PHE A 216 -4.00 30.70 -0.59
CA PHE A 216 -3.97 29.62 0.41
C PHE A 216 -4.82 29.92 1.64
N GLN A 217 -4.82 31.18 2.11
CA GLN A 217 -5.60 31.56 3.28
C GLN A 217 -7.11 31.38 3.03
N ALA A 218 -7.62 31.86 1.90
CA ALA A 218 -9.04 31.74 1.57
C ALA A 218 -9.47 30.26 1.49
N VAL A 219 -8.67 29.43 0.82
CA VAL A 219 -8.96 27.98 0.70
C VAL A 219 -8.83 27.27 2.05
N ALA A 220 -7.85 27.63 2.87
CA ALA A 220 -7.70 27.09 4.21
C ALA A 220 -8.93 27.36 5.08
N ASP A 221 -9.41 28.61 5.08
CA ASP A 221 -10.58 29.04 5.85
C ASP A 221 -11.86 28.33 5.38
N ASP A 222 -12.06 28.20 4.06
CA ASP A 222 -13.25 27.57 3.47
C ASP A 222 -13.35 26.06 3.75
N TYR A 223 -12.20 25.36 3.78
CA TYR A 223 -12.15 23.90 3.87
C TYR A 223 -11.68 23.39 5.24
N GLY A 224 -11.43 24.28 6.21
CA GLY A 224 -11.01 23.89 7.56
C GLY A 224 -9.66 23.15 7.59
N VAL A 225 -8.73 23.57 6.74
CA VAL A 225 -7.34 23.08 6.69
C VAL A 225 -6.38 24.24 6.93
N THR A 226 -5.09 24.01 7.12
CA THR A 226 -4.12 25.11 7.27
C THR A 226 -3.42 25.46 5.95
N PRO A 227 -2.95 26.71 5.77
CA PRO A 227 -2.14 27.09 4.61
C PRO A 227 -0.88 26.23 4.41
N ASP A 228 -0.29 25.75 5.51
CA ASP A 228 0.89 24.89 5.47
C ASP A 228 0.54 23.48 4.99
N GLN A 229 -0.59 22.91 5.45
CA GLN A 229 -1.09 21.64 4.92
C GLN A 229 -1.38 21.72 3.41
N LEU A 230 -1.91 22.85 2.94
CA LEU A 230 -2.14 23.07 1.50
C LEU A 230 -0.83 23.13 0.70
N ARG A 231 0.22 23.77 1.26
CA ARG A 231 1.54 23.87 0.62
C ARG A 231 2.19 22.49 0.51
N ASP A 232 2.26 21.76 1.61
CA ASP A 232 2.80 20.39 1.66
C ASP A 232 2.06 19.46 0.70
N ALA A 233 0.73 19.56 0.65
CA ALA A 233 -0.07 18.77 -0.28
C ALA A 233 0.21 19.10 -1.74
N LEU A 234 0.43 20.37 -2.09
CA LEU A 234 0.81 20.74 -3.45
C LEU A 234 2.22 20.26 -3.81
N ASP A 235 3.17 20.41 -2.91
CA ASP A 235 4.56 19.97 -3.11
C ASP A 235 4.61 18.46 -3.34
N ALA A 236 3.84 17.69 -2.56
CA ALA A 236 3.72 16.24 -2.70
C ALA A 236 3.10 15.80 -4.05
N ILE A 237 2.22 16.62 -4.63
CA ILE A 237 1.59 16.34 -5.94
C ILE A 237 2.51 16.70 -7.10
N ALA A 238 3.41 17.67 -6.90
CA ALA A 238 4.33 18.15 -7.92
C ALA A 238 5.62 17.31 -8.05
N ALA A 239 5.97 16.54 -7.00
CA ALA A 239 7.15 15.67 -6.93
C ALA A 239 6.99 14.36 -7.72
#